data_AF-A0A3D0QT07-F1
#
_entry.id   AF-A0A3D0QT07-F1
#
_cell.length_a   1.000
_cell.length_b   1.000
_cell.length_c   1.000
_cell.angle_alpha   90.00
_cell.angle_beta   90.00
_cell.angle_gamma   90.00
#
_symmetry.space_group_name_H-M   'P 1'
#
loop_
_entity.id
_entity.type
_entity.pdbx_description
1 polymer ?
#
loop_
_entity_poly.entity_id
_entity_poly.type
_entity_poly.pdbx_seq_one_letter_code
_entity_poly.pdbx_strand_id
1 'polypeptide(L)' 'MAECEVCGNDYEMSFEVRAAGAVHTFDSIECAAQKMAPICDNCQCRILGHGLQADGQFFCCAHCARRKGYAQLADHA' A
#
# COMPACT_ATOMS: atom_id res chain seq x y z
N MET A 1 -1.16 15.66 20.77
CA MET A 1 -0.31 15.84 19.58
C MET A 1 -1.20 15.50 18.39
N ALA A 2 -0.77 14.77 17.37
CA ALA A 2 -1.67 14.34 16.29
C ALA A 2 -2.04 12.85 16.46
N GLU A 3 -3.33 12.54 16.41
CA GLU A 3 -3.85 11.19 16.59
C GLU A 3 -3.69 10.34 15.32
N CYS A 4 -3.19 9.12 15.48
CA CYS A 4 -3.07 8.17 14.36
C CYS A 4 -4.45 7.70 13.89
N GLU A 5 -4.70 7.84 12.60
CA GLU A 5 -5.99 7.47 11.98
C GLU A 5 -6.30 5.96 11.96
N VAL A 6 -5.38 5.11 12.42
CA VAL A 6 -5.52 3.65 12.37
C VAL A 6 -5.65 3.07 13.78
N CYS A 7 -4.71 3.37 14.67
CA CYS A 7 -4.68 2.81 16.01
C CYS A 7 -5.26 3.75 17.08
N GLY A 8 -5.51 5.03 16.76
CA GLY A 8 -6.02 6.02 17.71
C GLY A 8 -5.00 6.51 18.75
N ASN A 9 -3.72 6.18 18.57
CA ASN A 9 -2.65 6.64 19.47
C ASN A 9 -2.36 8.13 19.23
N ASP A 10 -2.37 8.94 20.29
CA ASP A 10 -1.90 10.32 20.24
C ASP A 10 -0.39 10.34 20.52
N TYR A 11 0.41 10.67 19.50
CA TYR A 11 1.87 10.54 19.57
C TYR A 11 2.64 11.78 19.11
N GLU A 12 3.77 12.05 19.76
CA GLU A 12 4.58 13.26 19.53
C GLU A 12 5.23 13.26 18.15
N MET A 13 5.70 12.09 17.74
CA MET A 13 6.35 11.90 16.44
C MET A 13 5.37 11.42 15.37
N SER A 14 4.07 11.66 15.55
CA SER A 14 3.10 11.49 14.48
C SER A 14 3.50 12.32 13.26
N PHE A 15 3.21 11.81 12.07
CA PHE A 15 3.60 12.41 10.80
C PHE A 15 2.44 12.38 9.81
N GLU A 16 2.50 13.29 8.83
CA GLU A 16 1.54 13.34 7.73
C GLU A 16 2.06 12.61 6.49
N VAL A 17 1.16 11.89 5.81
CA VAL A 17 1.35 11.40 4.45
C VAL A 17 0.39 12.14 3.54
N ARG A 18 0.93 12.85 2.55
CA ARG A 18 0.16 13.61 1.55
C ARG A 18 0.19 12.87 0.23
N ALA A 19 -0.88 12.16 -0.11
CA ALA A 19 -0.96 11.32 -1.31
C ALA A 19 -2.39 11.20 -1.83
N ALA A 20 -2.55 10.94 -3.13
CA ALA A 20 -3.86 10.75 -3.77
C ALA A 20 -4.89 11.87 -3.51
N GLY A 21 -4.42 13.12 -3.32
CA GLY A 21 -5.28 14.27 -3.03
C GLY A 21 -5.79 14.36 -1.59
N ALA A 22 -5.32 13.48 -0.69
CA ALA A 22 -5.64 13.49 0.73
C ALA A 22 -4.39 13.73 1.59
N VAL A 23 -4.62 14.19 2.82
CA VAL A 23 -3.62 14.27 3.89
C VAL A 23 -4.06 13.31 4.96
N HIS A 24 -3.16 12.41 5.36
CA HIS A 24 -3.40 11.43 6.41
C HIS A 24 -2.38 11.56 7.54
N THR A 25 -2.80 11.29 8.77
CA THR A 25 -1.93 11.32 9.96
C THR A 25 -1.70 9.92 10.53
N PHE A 26 -0.44 9.57 10.80
CA PHE A 26 -0.06 8.28 11.40
C PHE A 26 1.03 8.43 12.45
N ASP A 27 1.08 7.50 13.39
CA ASP A 27 2.13 7.41 14.42
C ASP A 27 3.27 6.45 14.03
N SER A 28 3.08 5.66 12.96
CA SER A 28 3.98 4.61 12.54
C SER A 28 3.82 4.27 11.06
N ILE A 29 4.90 3.79 10.44
CA ILE A 29 4.89 3.35 9.03
C ILE A 29 3.96 2.14 8.84
N GLU A 30 3.85 1.25 9.83
CA GLU A 30 2.94 0.10 9.75
C GLU A 30 1.48 0.56 9.69
N CYS A 31 1.08 1.56 10.48
CA CYS A 31 -0.27 2.13 10.40
C CYS A 31 -0.51 2.80 9.04
N ALA A 32 0.47 3.56 8.52
CA ALA A 32 0.37 4.14 7.18
C ALA A 32 0.19 3.05 6.11
N ALA A 33 1.02 2.00 6.15
CA ALA A 33 0.94 0.86 5.24
C ALA A 33 -0.40 0.12 5.36
N GLN A 34 -0.89 -0.11 6.57
CA GLN A 34 -2.16 -0.77 6.85
C GLN A 34 -3.34 -0.07 6.18
N LYS A 35 -3.35 1.27 6.17
CA LYS A 35 -4.45 2.07 5.61
C LYS A 35 -4.30 2.36 4.13
N MET A 36 -3.07 2.62 3.67
CA MET A 36 -2.82 3.21 2.35
C MET A 36 -2.30 2.23 1.30
N ALA A 37 -1.63 1.15 1.71
CA ALA A 37 -1.00 0.25 0.74
C ALA A 37 -2.06 -0.59 0.01
N PRO A 38 -2.01 -0.66 -1.34
CA PRO A 38 -2.83 -1.61 -2.09
C PRO A 38 -2.54 -3.05 -1.64
N ILE A 39 -3.54 -3.93 -1.79
CA ILE A 39 -3.42 -5.35 -1.47
C ILE A 39 -3.25 -6.12 -2.77
N CYS A 40 -2.31 -7.05 -2.80
CA CYS A 40 -2.11 -7.93 -3.95
C CYS A 40 -3.30 -8.89 -4.13
N ASP A 41 -3.98 -8.82 -5.28
CA ASP A 41 -5.13 -9.65 -5.64
C ASP A 41 -4.82 -11.17 -5.73
N ASN A 42 -3.54 -11.54 -5.69
CA ASN A 42 -3.11 -12.94 -5.65
C ASN A 42 -2.70 -13.42 -4.25
N CYS A 43 -1.68 -12.82 -3.64
CA CYS A 43 -1.11 -13.31 -2.37
C CYS A 43 -1.58 -12.55 -1.13
N GLN A 44 -2.40 -11.51 -1.28
CA GLN A 44 -2.97 -10.72 -0.20
C GLN A 44 -1.95 -9.97 0.69
N CYS A 45 -0.69 -9.90 0.26
CA CYS A 45 0.27 -9.02 0.93
C CYS A 45 -0.01 -7.56 0.58
N ARG A 46 0.40 -6.64 1.47
CA ARG A 46 0.45 -5.21 1.17
C ARG A 46 1.57 -4.91 0.19
N ILE A 47 1.28 -4.04 -0.76
CA ILE A 47 2.22 -3.60 -1.79
C ILE A 47 2.87 -2.31 -1.29
N LEU A 48 4.09 -2.43 -0.76
CA LEU A 48 4.86 -1.29 -0.23
C LEU A 48 5.91 -0.76 -1.21
N GLY A 49 6.21 -1.52 -2.27
CA GLY A 49 7.16 -1.15 -3.32
C GLY A 49 6.49 -0.97 -4.68
N HIS A 50 7.26 -1.11 -5.76
CA HIS A 50 6.77 -1.02 -7.14
C HIS A 50 5.91 -2.24 -7.50
N GLY A 51 4.60 -2.14 -7.24
CA GLY A 51 3.63 -3.13 -7.69
C GLY A 51 3.30 -3.01 -9.18
N LEU A 52 2.48 -3.93 -9.65
CA LEU A 52 1.94 -3.96 -11.01
C LEU A 52 0.43 -3.78 -10.97
N GLN A 53 -0.11 -3.15 -12.02
CA GLN A 53 -1.55 -2.94 -12.18
C GLN A 53 -2.01 -3.40 -13.56
N ALA A 54 -3.11 -4.13 -13.62
CA ALA A 54 -3.80 -4.46 -14.87
C ALA A 54 -5.29 -4.66 -14.63
N ASP A 55 -6.13 -4.10 -15.51
CA ASP A 55 -7.59 -4.20 -15.47
C ASP A 55 -8.21 -3.95 -14.09
N GLY A 56 -7.68 -2.95 -13.37
CA GLY A 56 -8.14 -2.55 -12.04
C GLY A 56 -7.65 -3.44 -10.89
N GLN A 57 -6.86 -4.47 -11.17
CA GLN A 57 -6.23 -5.35 -10.17
C GLN A 57 -4.81 -4.91 -9.86
N PHE A 58 -4.35 -5.21 -8.64
CA PHE A 58 -3.04 -4.87 -8.13
C PHE A 58 -2.24 -6.12 -7.75
N PHE A 59 -0.95 -6.13 -8.06
CA PHE A 59 -0.07 -7.26 -7.80
C PHE A 59 1.25 -6.79 -7.20
N CYS A 60 1.77 -7.54 -6.22
CA CYS A 60 3.06 -7.22 -5.62
C CYS A 60 4.26 -7.51 -6.55
N CYS A 61 4.07 -8.38 -7.55
CA CYS A 61 5.10 -8.74 -8.53
C CYS A 61 4.50 -9.44 -9.75
N ALA A 62 5.30 -9.61 -10.80
CA ALA A 62 4.94 -10.26 -12.05
C ALA A 62 4.50 -11.71 -11.84
N HIS A 63 5.12 -12.43 -10.91
CA HIS A 63 4.68 -13.78 -10.57
C HIS A 63 3.21 -13.80 -10.13
N CYS A 64 2.82 -12.91 -9.21
CA CYS A 64 1.45 -12.80 -8.74
C CYS A 64 0.46 -12.39 -9.84
N ALA A 65 0.86 -11.47 -10.72
CA ALA A 65 0.03 -11.06 -11.84
C ALA A 65 -0.18 -12.20 -12.87
N ARG A 66 0.89 -12.94 -13.18
CA ARG A 66 0.83 -14.11 -14.09
C ARG A 66 -0.04 -15.23 -13.55
N ARG A 67 -0.07 -15.43 -12.23
CA ARG A 67 -1.01 -16.37 -11.56
C ARG A 67 -2.48 -16.00 -11.78
N LYS A 68 -2.77 -14.74 -12.14
CA LYS A 68 -4.10 -14.23 -12.45
C LYS A 68 -4.34 -14.01 -13.96
N GLY A 69 -3.44 -14.47 -14.81
CA GLY A 69 -3.62 -14.46 -16.27
C GLY A 69 -2.88 -13.35 -17.02
N TYR A 70 -2.18 -12.44 -16.32
CA TYR A 70 -1.44 -11.35 -16.95
C TYR A 70 -0.01 -11.76 -17.32
N ALA A 71 0.12 -12.65 -18.31
CA ALA A 71 1.38 -13.23 -18.76
C ALA A 71 2.45 -12.19 -19.16
N GLN A 72 2.01 -11.08 -19.75
CA GLN A 72 2.84 -10.02 -20.32
C GLN A 72 3.47 -9.09 -19.29
N LEU A 73 3.02 -9.12 -18.02
CA LEU A 73 3.55 -8.21 -17.01
C LEU A 73 4.94 -8.65 -16.53
N ALA A 74 5.79 -7.67 -16.28
CA ALA A 74 7.18 -7.83 -15.83
C ALA A 74 7.46 -6.92 -14.63
N ASP A 75 8.34 -7.36 -13.74
CA ASP A 75 8.76 -6.54 -12.60
C ASP A 75 9.58 -5.34 -13.08
N HIS A 76 9.38 -4.19 -12.44
CA HIS A 76 10.17 -2.98 -12.67
C HIS A 76 11.05 -2.73 -11.44
N ALA A 77 12.35 -2.53 -11.65
CA ALA A 77 13.31 -2.18 -10.60
C ALA A 77 13.24 -0.67 -10.29
#